data_AF-A0A8T4LTG7-F1
#
_entry.id   AF-A0A8T4LTG7-F1
#
_cell.length_a   1.000
_cell.length_b   1.000
_cell.length_c   1.000
_cell.angle_alpha   90.00
_cell.angle_beta   90.00
_cell.angle_gamma   90.00
#
_symmetry.space_group_name_H-M   'P 1'
#
loop_
_entity.id
_entity.type
_entity.pdbx_description
1 polymer ?
#
loop_
_entity_poly.entity_id
_entity_poly.type
_entity_poly.pdbx_seq_one_letter_code
_entity_poly.pdbx_strand_id
1 'polypeptide(L)'
;MWIVKGYFVLAALLLAILLLYSFIPRSQTPLSEEQAKAFLAQDLDSLNVDWRVLGSSKSDGGWNFDVLVTQNAHSPCPTVERRLYTLPPVSFRPEAFITSCYEREKILFREEALINSAKTLGISDGYGCAFKADANWREEKSYCPSLDENAVASFASGLPAGTWIAVWNYGSTTSYVALDEDNNVLKTA
;
A
#
# COMPACT_ATOMS: atom_id res chain seq x y z
N MET A 1 27.67 51.19 -39.56
CA MET A 1 27.03 51.13 -38.23
C MET A 1 25.49 50.96 -38.28
N TRP A 2 24.96 50.27 -39.29
CA TRP A 2 23.52 49.98 -39.42
C TRP A 2 23.20 48.50 -39.17
N ILE A 3 24.13 47.61 -39.55
CA ILE A 3 24.03 46.16 -39.38
C ILE A 3 23.96 45.76 -37.90
N VAL A 4 24.76 46.39 -37.03
CA VAL A 4 24.79 46.11 -35.57
C VAL A 4 23.46 46.45 -34.89
N LYS A 5 22.75 47.50 -35.35
CA LYS A 5 21.46 47.90 -34.78
C LYS A 5 20.35 46.90 -35.12
N GLY A 6 20.39 46.28 -36.32
CA GLY A 6 19.42 45.26 -36.73
C GLY A 6 19.48 44.00 -35.87
N TYR A 7 20.68 43.54 -35.52
CA TYR A 7 20.86 42.38 -34.64
C TYR A 7 20.40 42.62 -33.21
N PHE A 8 20.62 43.82 -32.66
CA PHE A 8 20.13 44.18 -31.33
C PHE A 8 18.60 44.20 -31.26
N VAL A 9 17.94 44.74 -32.28
CA VAL A 9 16.47 44.75 -32.35
C VAL A 9 15.93 43.32 -32.48
N LEU A 10 16.55 42.48 -33.32
CA LEU A 10 16.17 41.08 -33.47
C LEU A 10 16.36 40.28 -32.18
N ALA A 11 17.49 40.47 -31.50
CA ALA A 11 17.77 39.81 -30.22
C ALA A 11 16.79 40.23 -29.12
N ALA A 12 16.47 41.53 -29.03
CA ALA A 12 15.48 42.04 -28.08
C ALA A 12 14.08 41.49 -28.36
N LEU A 13 13.71 41.35 -29.65
CA LEU A 13 12.41 40.79 -30.05
C LEU A 13 12.31 39.30 -29.73
N LEU A 14 13.37 38.52 -29.98
CA LEU A 14 13.45 37.10 -29.60
C LEU A 14 13.37 36.90 -28.08
N LEU A 15 14.07 37.74 -27.31
CA LEU A 15 14.02 37.71 -25.85
C LEU A 15 12.60 38.01 -25.34
N ALA A 16 11.93 39.00 -25.93
CA ALA A 16 10.55 39.33 -25.58
C ALA A 16 9.58 38.18 -25.88
N ILE A 17 9.73 37.49 -27.02
CA ILE A 17 8.92 36.32 -27.36
C ILE A 17 9.18 35.16 -26.39
N LEU A 18 10.44 34.89 -26.03
CA LEU A 18 10.79 33.86 -25.05
C LEU A 18 10.22 34.16 -23.67
N LEU A 19 10.28 35.43 -23.24
CA LEU A 19 9.67 35.87 -21.98
C LEU A 19 8.15 35.70 -22.01
N LEU A 20 7.48 36.14 -23.08
CA LEU A 20 6.04 35.94 -23.25
C LEU A 20 5.66 34.45 -23.23
N TYR A 21 6.47 33.58 -23.82
CA TYR A 21 6.24 32.13 -23.81
C TYR A 21 6.38 31.52 -22.41
N SER A 22 7.22 32.11 -21.55
CA SER A 22 7.34 31.68 -20.14
C SER A 22 6.12 32.04 -19.28
N PHE A 23 5.32 33.02 -19.74
CA PHE A 23 4.06 33.43 -19.08
C PHE A 23 2.83 32.67 -19.58
N ILE A 24 2.95 31.82 -20.60
CA ILE A 24 1.86 30.92 -20.98
C ILE A 24 1.77 29.84 -19.88
N PRO A 25 0.68 29.79 -19.08
CA PRO A 25 0.51 28.73 -18.12
C PRO A 25 0.47 27.43 -18.89
N ARG A 26 1.51 26.59 -18.73
CA ARG A 26 1.46 25.23 -19.23
C ARG A 26 0.29 24.58 -18.51
N SER A 27 -0.77 24.26 -19.25
CA SER A 27 -1.81 23.37 -18.73
C SER A 27 -1.10 22.08 -18.38
N GLN A 28 -0.80 21.88 -17.09
CA GLN A 28 -0.31 20.59 -16.63
C GLN A 28 -1.42 19.62 -16.95
N THR A 29 -1.18 18.71 -17.89
CA THR A 29 -2.12 17.65 -18.19
C THR A 29 -2.41 16.95 -16.87
N PRO A 30 -3.66 16.99 -16.34
CA PRO A 30 -3.95 16.38 -15.06
C PRO A 30 -3.61 14.91 -15.17
N LEU A 31 -2.73 14.42 -14.29
CA LEU A 31 -2.35 13.01 -14.25
C LEU A 31 -3.61 12.15 -14.22
N SER A 32 -3.64 11.07 -15.01
CA SER A 32 -4.67 10.04 -14.83
C SER A 32 -4.47 9.37 -13.47
N GLU A 33 -5.53 8.75 -12.94
CA GLU A 33 -5.42 8.00 -11.69
C GLU A 33 -4.36 6.89 -11.79
N GLU A 34 -4.30 6.21 -12.93
CA GLU A 34 -3.34 5.15 -13.21
C GLU A 34 -1.90 5.67 -13.17
N GLN A 35 -1.64 6.82 -13.78
CA GLN A 35 -0.32 7.45 -13.73
C GLN A 35 0.06 7.86 -12.32
N ALA A 36 -0.88 8.42 -11.56
CA ALA A 36 -0.66 8.82 -10.18
C ALA A 36 -0.40 7.61 -9.26
N LYS A 37 -1.13 6.50 -9.46
CA LYS A 37 -0.86 5.21 -8.78
C LYS A 37 0.49 4.63 -9.16
N ALA A 38 0.89 4.70 -10.43
CA ALA A 38 2.20 4.20 -10.87
C ALA A 38 3.36 4.99 -10.23
N PHE A 39 3.23 6.31 -10.10
CA PHE A 39 4.20 7.14 -9.38
C PHE A 39 4.27 6.78 -7.89
N LEU A 40 3.12 6.59 -7.25
CA LEU A 40 3.04 6.17 -5.85
C LEU A 40 3.72 4.81 -5.64
N ALA A 41 3.44 3.84 -6.53
CA ALA A 41 4.04 2.52 -6.50
C ALA A 41 5.57 2.58 -6.61
N GLN A 42 6.08 3.37 -7.56
CA GLN A 42 7.52 3.54 -7.75
C GLN A 42 8.23 4.08 -6.49
N ASP A 43 7.61 5.02 -5.76
CA ASP A 43 8.15 5.55 -4.51
C ASP A 43 8.15 4.49 -3.40
N LEU A 44 7.01 3.82 -3.19
CA LEU A 44 6.83 2.87 -2.10
C LEU A 44 7.59 1.55 -2.30
N ASP A 45 7.62 1.03 -3.54
CA ASP A 45 8.36 -0.19 -3.87
C ASP A 45 9.87 -0.04 -3.62
N SER A 46 10.39 1.19 -3.75
CA SER A 46 11.80 1.49 -3.46
C SER A 46 12.18 1.36 -1.97
N LEU A 47 11.19 1.42 -1.09
CA LEU A 47 11.37 1.33 0.36
C LEU A 47 11.39 -0.12 0.87
N ASN A 48 11.11 -1.10 0.01
CA ASN A 48 11.03 -2.52 0.36
C ASN A 48 10.07 -2.78 1.54
N VAL A 49 8.90 -2.17 1.48
CA VAL A 49 7.79 -2.30 2.45
C VAL A 49 6.57 -2.87 1.74
N ASP A 50 5.67 -3.52 2.48
CA ASP A 50 4.35 -3.85 1.94
C ASP A 50 3.45 -2.61 2.00
N TRP A 51 2.59 -2.40 1.01
CA TRP A 51 1.72 -1.23 0.97
C TRP A 51 0.43 -1.47 0.19
N ARG A 52 -0.63 -0.75 0.58
CA ARG A 52 -1.92 -0.78 -0.10
C ARG A 52 -2.62 0.57 -0.07
N VAL A 53 -3.33 0.88 -1.14
CA VAL A 53 -4.18 2.08 -1.21
C VAL A 53 -5.54 1.76 -0.56
N LEU A 54 -5.91 2.50 0.48
CA LEU A 54 -7.21 2.44 1.13
C LEU A 54 -8.26 3.27 0.38
N GLY A 55 -7.82 4.36 -0.25
CA GLY A 55 -8.69 5.22 -1.06
C GLY A 55 -7.90 6.20 -1.92
N SER A 56 -8.52 6.63 -3.01
CA SER A 56 -8.03 7.69 -3.88
C SER A 56 -9.12 8.75 -4.07
N SER A 57 -8.72 10.01 -4.16
CA SER A 57 -9.64 11.10 -4.51
C SER A 57 -8.94 12.15 -5.36
N LYS A 58 -9.69 12.80 -6.25
CA LYS A 58 -9.18 13.89 -7.08
C LYS A 58 -9.60 15.23 -6.49
N SER A 59 -8.66 16.15 -6.41
CA SER A 59 -8.84 17.53 -5.94
C SER A 59 -8.23 18.52 -6.95
N ASP A 60 -8.47 19.81 -6.75
CA ASP A 60 -7.88 20.87 -7.59
C ASP A 60 -6.33 20.88 -7.50
N GLY A 61 -5.77 20.38 -6.39
CA GLY A 61 -4.33 20.17 -6.18
C GLY A 61 -3.82 18.80 -6.65
N GLY A 62 -4.60 18.06 -7.44
CA GLY A 62 -4.24 16.75 -7.97
C GLY A 62 -4.85 15.57 -7.19
N TRP A 63 -4.20 14.41 -7.25
CA TRP A 63 -4.64 13.17 -6.64
C TRP A 63 -4.19 13.04 -5.19
N ASN A 64 -5.13 12.70 -4.31
CA ASN A 64 -4.86 12.31 -2.94
C ASN A 64 -4.98 10.80 -2.81
N PHE A 65 -4.03 10.17 -2.13
CA PHE A 65 -4.05 8.75 -1.81
C PHE A 65 -3.94 8.55 -0.31
N ASP A 66 -4.81 7.70 0.20
CA ASP A 66 -4.73 7.15 1.54
C ASP A 66 -4.07 5.77 1.44
N VAL A 67 -2.90 5.63 2.04
CA VAL A 67 -2.03 4.48 1.88
C VAL A 67 -1.71 3.90 3.25
N LEU A 68 -1.80 2.58 3.35
CA LEU A 68 -1.32 1.83 4.50
C LEU A 68 0.01 1.18 4.11
N VAL A 69 1.05 1.44 4.90
CA VAL A 69 2.41 0.93 4.73
C VAL A 69 2.72 0.02 5.89
N THR A 70 3.15 -1.21 5.60
CA THR A 70 3.42 -2.25 6.60
C THR A 70 4.89 -2.67 6.54
N GLN A 71 5.59 -2.46 7.65
CA GLN A 71 6.96 -2.95 7.83
C GLN A 71 6.94 -4.28 8.57
N ASN A 72 7.79 -5.21 8.14
CA ASN A 72 7.85 -6.57 8.68
C ASN A 72 6.47 -7.25 8.67
N ALA A 73 5.74 -7.16 7.55
CA ALA A 73 4.34 -7.57 7.42
C ALA A 73 4.03 -9.01 7.88
N HIS A 74 5.05 -9.85 7.91
CA HIS A 74 4.95 -11.27 8.26
C HIS A 74 5.43 -11.61 9.68
N SER A 75 5.79 -10.59 10.48
CA SER A 75 6.16 -10.74 11.89
C SER A 75 4.92 -10.90 12.77
N PRO A 76 5.04 -11.53 13.98
CA PRO A 76 3.97 -11.55 14.99
C PRO A 76 3.43 -10.17 15.39
N CYS A 77 4.21 -9.10 15.22
CA CYS A 77 3.74 -7.73 15.42
C CYS A 77 4.33 -6.82 14.32
N PRO A 78 3.67 -6.72 13.15
CA PRO A 78 4.09 -5.81 12.09
C PRO A 78 3.88 -4.35 12.50
N THR A 79 4.72 -3.46 11.99
CA THR A 79 4.56 -2.01 12.20
C THR A 79 3.77 -1.43 11.06
N VAL A 80 2.59 -0.87 11.35
CA VAL A 80 1.72 -0.28 10.34
C VAL A 80 1.78 1.24 10.43
N GLU A 81 1.89 1.92 9.29
CA GLU A 81 1.87 3.37 9.16
C GLU A 81 0.83 3.75 8.11
N ARG A 82 -0.05 4.71 8.42
CA ARG A 82 -0.95 5.29 7.43
C ARG A 82 -0.34 6.59 6.91
N ARG A 83 -0.30 6.74 5.58
CA ARG A 83 0.26 7.90 4.89
C ARG A 83 -0.77 8.50 3.96
N LEU A 84 -0.86 9.82 4.00
CA LEU A 84 -1.63 10.60 3.04
C LEU A 84 -0.66 11.22 2.04
N TYR A 85 -0.80 10.83 0.77
CA TYR A 85 -0.04 11.36 -0.35
C TYR A 85 -0.90 12.33 -1.16
N THR A 86 -0.31 13.44 -1.59
CA THR A 86 -0.93 14.39 -2.52
C THR A 86 0.01 14.57 -3.72
N LEU A 87 -0.48 14.35 -4.95
CA LEU A 87 0.26 14.45 -6.22
C LEU A 87 -0.51 15.39 -7.19
N PRO A 88 -0.05 16.58 -7.65
CA PRO A 88 1.07 17.45 -7.27
C PRO A 88 0.66 18.87 -6.78
N PRO A 89 1.49 19.54 -5.93
CA PRO A 89 2.87 19.17 -5.60
C PRO A 89 2.93 17.96 -4.66
N VAL A 90 3.90 17.07 -4.92
CA VAL A 90 4.13 15.84 -4.13
C VAL A 90 4.45 16.25 -2.70
N SER A 91 3.45 16.15 -1.84
CA SER A 91 3.62 16.31 -0.40
C SER A 91 3.07 15.06 0.27
N PHE A 92 3.89 14.46 1.13
CA PHE A 92 3.44 13.41 2.01
C PHE A 92 3.38 13.99 3.41
N ARG A 93 2.30 13.67 4.11
CA ARG A 93 2.20 13.93 5.55
C ARG A 93 2.19 12.57 6.24
N PRO A 94 3.27 12.18 6.94
CA PRO A 94 3.25 10.95 7.71
C PRO A 94 2.25 11.15 8.86
N GLU A 95 1.29 10.24 8.99
CA GLU A 95 0.50 10.15 10.21
C GLU A 95 1.21 9.24 11.21
N ALA A 96 0.84 9.34 12.48
CA ALA A 96 1.44 8.53 13.52
C ALA A 96 1.26 7.03 13.21
N PHE A 97 2.27 6.22 13.52
CA PHE A 97 2.24 4.77 13.40
C PHE A 97 0.97 4.20 14.04
N ILE A 98 0.24 3.39 13.29
CA ILE A 98 -0.81 2.52 13.80
C ILE A 98 -0.08 1.34 14.43
N THR A 99 0.41 1.49 15.66
CA THR A 99 1.04 0.39 16.39
C THR A 99 -0.05 -0.66 16.69
N SER A 100 -0.10 -1.79 15.96
CA SER A 100 -1.23 -2.74 15.99
C SER A 100 -1.08 -3.93 16.94
N CYS A 101 -0.08 -3.94 17.83
CA CYS A 101 -0.05 -4.89 18.96
C CYS A 101 -1.18 -4.65 20.00
N TYR A 102 -1.97 -3.59 19.85
CA TYR A 102 -3.08 -3.23 20.74
C TYR A 102 -4.43 -3.58 20.12
N GLU A 103 -5.23 -4.32 20.90
CA GLU A 103 -6.54 -4.86 20.54
C GLU A 103 -7.49 -3.77 20.00
N ARG A 104 -7.96 -3.97 18.77
CA ARG A 104 -9.27 -3.50 18.33
C ARG A 104 -10.24 -4.68 18.39
N GLU A 105 -11.48 -4.42 18.79
CA GLU A 105 -12.52 -5.45 18.88
C GLU A 105 -12.81 -6.12 17.53
N LYS A 106 -12.50 -5.44 16.41
CA LYS A 106 -12.73 -5.96 15.06
C LYS A 106 -11.47 -6.04 14.22
N ILE A 107 -11.33 -7.15 13.50
CA ILE A 107 -10.27 -7.42 12.51
C ILE A 107 -10.70 -6.88 11.14
N LEU A 108 -10.21 -5.70 10.82
CA LEU A 108 -10.45 -5.01 9.54
C LEU A 108 -9.30 -5.23 8.55
N PHE A 109 -8.11 -5.51 9.06
CA PHE A 109 -6.89 -5.64 8.27
C PHE A 109 -6.22 -7.01 8.46
N ARG A 110 -5.40 -7.39 7.47
CA ARG A 110 -4.67 -8.66 7.45
C ARG A 110 -3.63 -8.72 8.57
N GLU A 111 -3.03 -7.57 8.87
CA GLU A 111 -2.07 -7.38 9.96
C GLU A 111 -2.71 -7.64 11.32
N GLU A 112 -3.96 -7.23 11.52
CA GLU A 112 -4.72 -7.51 12.75
C GLU A 112 -5.03 -9.01 12.88
N ALA A 113 -5.35 -9.69 11.78
CA ALA A 113 -5.54 -11.15 11.77
C ALA A 113 -4.25 -11.90 12.12
N LEU A 114 -3.10 -11.42 11.62
CA LEU A 114 -1.80 -11.99 11.94
C LEU A 114 -1.49 -11.88 13.44
N ILE A 115 -1.61 -10.68 14.00
CA ILE A 115 -1.29 -10.44 15.42
C ILE A 115 -2.16 -11.29 16.33
N ASN A 116 -3.47 -11.35 16.05
CA ASN A 116 -4.41 -12.10 16.87
C ASN A 116 -4.20 -13.62 16.76
N SER A 117 -3.90 -14.13 15.57
CA SER A 117 -3.60 -15.55 15.38
C SER A 117 -2.28 -15.96 16.05
N ALA A 118 -1.24 -15.11 16.00
CA ALA A 118 0.02 -15.34 16.71
C ALA A 118 -0.21 -15.44 18.22
N LYS A 119 -1.01 -14.53 18.80
CA LYS A 119 -1.40 -14.56 20.21
C LYS A 119 -2.16 -15.84 20.56
N THR A 120 -3.11 -16.24 19.72
CA THR A 120 -3.89 -17.47 19.90
C THR A 120 -3.01 -18.72 19.93
N LEU A 121 -1.99 -18.78 19.07
CA LEU A 121 -1.05 -19.90 19.01
C LEU A 121 0.13 -19.79 19.99
N GLY A 122 0.29 -18.66 20.67
CA GLY A 122 1.46 -18.40 21.52
C GLY A 122 2.78 -18.29 20.73
N ILE A 123 2.71 -17.83 19.48
CA ILE A 123 3.88 -17.70 18.60
C ILE A 123 4.57 -16.37 18.89
N SER A 124 5.86 -16.43 19.25
CA SER A 124 6.72 -15.27 19.47
C SER A 124 7.72 -15.02 18.35
N ASP A 125 7.89 -15.97 17.42
CA ASP A 125 8.84 -15.93 16.32
C ASP A 125 8.36 -16.80 15.14
N GLY A 126 8.67 -16.41 13.92
CA GLY A 126 8.25 -17.10 12.69
C GLY A 126 7.76 -16.16 11.60
N TYR A 127 7.35 -16.74 10.47
CA TYR A 127 6.82 -16.02 9.30
C TYR A 127 5.33 -16.33 9.13
N GLY A 128 4.51 -15.29 9.20
CA GLY A 128 3.06 -15.38 9.12
C GLY A 128 2.47 -14.70 7.88
N CYS A 129 1.35 -15.22 7.41
CA CYS A 129 0.58 -14.66 6.32
C CYS A 129 -0.91 -14.70 6.63
N ALA A 130 -1.67 -13.62 6.36
CA ALA A 130 -3.12 -13.64 6.54
C ALA A 130 -3.89 -13.04 5.37
N PHE A 131 -5.04 -13.63 5.12
CA PHE A 131 -5.91 -13.37 3.98
C PHE A 131 -7.35 -13.80 4.30
N LYS A 132 -8.31 -13.43 3.47
CA LYS A 132 -9.71 -13.85 3.65
C LYS A 132 -9.92 -15.25 3.06
N ALA A 133 -10.85 -16.03 3.62
CA ALA A 133 -11.17 -17.39 3.17
C ALA A 133 -11.68 -17.46 1.72
N ASP A 134 -12.25 -16.36 1.23
CA ASP A 134 -12.74 -16.16 -0.13
C ASP A 134 -11.76 -15.36 -1.02
N ALA A 135 -10.52 -15.19 -0.58
CA ALA A 135 -9.52 -14.42 -1.33
C ALA A 135 -9.12 -15.09 -2.66
N ASN A 136 -8.65 -14.26 -3.58
CA ASN A 136 -8.06 -14.72 -4.83
C ASN A 136 -6.65 -15.27 -4.59
N TRP A 137 -6.49 -16.60 -4.60
CA TRP A 137 -5.22 -17.26 -4.29
C TRP A 137 -4.04 -16.82 -5.16
N ARG A 138 -4.29 -16.39 -6.40
CA ARG A 138 -3.24 -15.87 -7.26
C ARG A 138 -2.64 -14.58 -6.72
N GLU A 139 -3.47 -13.70 -6.19
CA GLU A 139 -3.05 -12.44 -5.56
C GLU A 139 -2.42 -12.72 -4.20
N GLU A 140 -2.98 -13.66 -3.43
CA GLU A 140 -2.41 -14.00 -2.13
C GLU A 140 -1.04 -14.65 -2.24
N LYS A 141 -0.74 -15.38 -3.32
CA LYS A 141 0.58 -15.98 -3.54
C LYS A 141 1.68 -14.97 -3.84
N SER A 142 1.35 -13.79 -4.39
CA SER A 142 2.36 -12.73 -4.55
C SER A 142 2.77 -12.16 -3.20
N TYR A 143 1.82 -12.07 -2.27
CA TYR A 143 2.04 -11.63 -0.90
C TYR A 143 2.64 -12.74 -0.01
N CYS A 144 2.27 -14.00 -0.25
CA CYS A 144 2.63 -15.17 0.56
C CYS A 144 3.21 -16.28 -0.33
N PRO A 145 4.50 -16.20 -0.70
CA PRO A 145 5.09 -17.12 -1.68
C PRO A 145 5.16 -18.58 -1.20
N SER A 146 5.21 -18.80 0.12
CA SER A 146 5.31 -20.12 0.75
C SER A 146 3.95 -20.81 0.95
N LEU A 147 2.87 -20.24 0.43
CA LEU A 147 1.51 -20.69 0.66
C LEU A 147 1.18 -21.90 -0.24
N ASP A 148 0.84 -23.03 0.37
CA ASP A 148 0.31 -24.20 -0.33
C ASP A 148 -1.20 -24.03 -0.55
N GLU A 149 -1.56 -23.70 -1.80
CA GLU A 149 -2.94 -23.45 -2.22
C GLU A 149 -3.88 -24.62 -1.89
N ASN A 150 -3.42 -25.87 -2.03
CA ASN A 150 -4.27 -27.02 -1.79
C ASN A 150 -4.53 -27.23 -0.29
N ALA A 151 -3.49 -27.05 0.53
CA ALA A 151 -3.60 -27.13 1.98
C ALA A 151 -4.51 -26.02 2.53
N VAL A 152 -4.32 -24.79 2.05
CA VAL A 152 -5.14 -23.64 2.45
C VAL A 152 -6.58 -23.78 1.98
N ALA A 153 -6.83 -24.18 0.73
CA ALA A 153 -8.19 -24.39 0.24
C ALA A 153 -8.92 -25.49 1.03
N SER A 154 -8.23 -26.58 1.40
CA SER A 154 -8.78 -27.60 2.29
C SER A 154 -9.08 -27.05 3.68
N PHE A 155 -8.20 -26.23 4.24
CA PHE A 155 -8.41 -25.60 5.54
C PHE A 155 -9.58 -24.59 5.49
N ALA A 156 -9.68 -23.79 4.43
CA ALA A 156 -10.70 -22.78 4.22
C ALA A 156 -12.10 -23.37 3.96
N SER A 157 -12.17 -24.63 3.51
CA SER A 157 -13.41 -25.30 3.19
C SER A 157 -14.38 -25.30 4.38
N GLY A 158 -15.61 -24.81 4.12
CA GLY A 158 -16.69 -24.72 5.10
C GLY A 158 -16.65 -23.48 6.01
N LEU A 159 -15.66 -22.60 5.86
CA LEU A 159 -15.64 -21.33 6.60
C LEU A 159 -16.56 -20.29 5.91
N PRO A 160 -17.19 -19.38 6.68
CA PRO A 160 -17.92 -18.25 6.12
C PRO A 160 -17.03 -17.36 5.24
N ALA A 161 -17.61 -16.78 4.19
CA ALA A 161 -16.96 -15.72 3.42
C ALA A 161 -16.60 -14.54 4.34
N GLY A 162 -15.43 -13.94 4.16
CA GLY A 162 -14.95 -12.90 5.07
C GLY A 162 -14.27 -13.43 6.35
N THR A 163 -14.13 -14.74 6.56
CA THR A 163 -13.27 -15.27 7.64
C THR A 163 -11.82 -14.95 7.35
N TRP A 164 -11.07 -14.47 8.34
CA TRP A 164 -9.62 -14.31 8.24
C TRP A 164 -8.92 -15.64 8.48
N ILE A 165 -8.01 -16.01 7.58
CA ILE A 165 -7.14 -17.17 7.72
C ILE A 165 -5.73 -16.66 7.88
N ALA A 166 -5.03 -17.11 8.92
CA ALA A 166 -3.62 -16.88 9.13
C ALA A 166 -2.85 -18.21 9.04
N VAL A 167 -1.74 -18.18 8.33
CA VAL A 167 -0.80 -19.30 8.13
C VAL A 167 0.51 -18.90 8.77
N TRP A 168 1.00 -19.72 9.69
CA TRP A 168 2.25 -19.51 10.43
C TRP A 168 3.26 -20.58 10.08
N ASN A 169 4.46 -20.18 9.69
CA ASN A 169 5.59 -21.08 9.49
C ASN A 169 6.67 -20.80 10.54
N TYR A 170 6.94 -21.78 11.40
CA TYR A 170 7.98 -21.72 12.41
C TYR A 170 8.78 -23.03 12.43
N GLY A 171 10.07 -22.95 12.15
CA GLY A 171 10.91 -24.12 11.94
C GLY A 171 10.38 -25.00 10.78
N SER A 172 10.05 -26.25 11.08
CA SER A 172 9.45 -27.20 10.12
C SER A 172 7.93 -27.36 10.26
N THR A 173 7.29 -26.51 11.08
CA THR A 173 5.86 -26.62 11.37
C THR A 173 5.10 -25.50 10.69
N THR A 174 3.99 -25.87 10.04
CA THR A 174 3.01 -24.92 9.50
C THR A 174 1.72 -25.05 10.31
N SER A 175 1.23 -23.95 10.85
CA SER A 175 -0.04 -23.88 11.57
C SER A 175 -1.01 -22.94 10.89
N TYR A 176 -2.29 -23.25 11.00
CA TYR A 176 -3.38 -22.50 10.40
C TYR A 176 -4.36 -22.06 11.49
N VAL A 177 -4.84 -20.83 11.41
CA VAL A 177 -5.87 -20.29 12.31
C VAL A 177 -6.90 -19.56 11.47
N ALA A 178 -8.17 -19.85 11.70
CA ALA A 178 -9.29 -19.08 11.18
C ALA A 178 -9.89 -18.24 12.30
N LEU A 179 -10.03 -16.94 12.04
CA LEU A 179 -10.62 -15.94 12.93
C LEU A 179 -11.82 -15.28 12.22
N ASP A 180 -12.92 -15.06 12.93
CA ASP A 180 -13.95 -14.16 12.45
C ASP A 180 -13.55 -12.69 12.61
N GLU A 181 -14.42 -11.77 12.20
CA GLU A 181 -14.15 -10.34 12.31
C GLU A 181 -14.11 -9.84 13.76
N ASP A 182 -14.72 -10.56 14.70
CA ASP A 182 -14.75 -10.20 16.12
C ASP A 182 -13.68 -10.96 16.92
N ASN A 183 -12.65 -11.48 16.23
CA ASN A 183 -11.50 -12.18 16.80
C ASN A 183 -11.81 -13.55 17.44
N ASN A 184 -12.97 -14.15 17.14
CA ASN A 184 -13.26 -15.51 17.61
C ASN A 184 -12.56 -16.53 16.73
N VAL A 185 -11.90 -17.51 17.37
CA VAL A 185 -11.28 -18.63 16.69
C VAL A 185 -12.34 -19.59 16.19
N LEU A 186 -12.44 -19.73 14.87
CA LEU A 186 -13.38 -20.63 14.21
C LEU A 186 -12.78 -22.01 13.94
N LYS A 187 -11.47 -22.07 13.66
CA LYS A 187 -10.77 -23.30 13.27
C LYS A 187 -9.26 -23.17 13.47
N THR A 188 -8.59 -24.26 13.82
CA THR A 188 -7.11 -24.35 13.89
C THR A 188 -6.63 -25.66 13.29
N ALA A 189 -5.41 -25.70 12.73
CA ALA A 189 -4.75 -26.92 12.24
C ALA A 189 -3.23 -26.84 12.36
#